data_AF-A0A821PNB1-F1
#
_entry.id   AF-A0A821PNB1-F1
#
_cell.length_a   1.000
_cell.length_b   1.000
_cell.length_c   1.000
_cell.angle_alpha   90.00
_cell.angle_beta   90.00
_cell.angle_gamma   90.00
#
_symmetry.space_group_name_H-M   'P 1'
#
loop_
_entity.id
_entity.type
_entity.pdbx_description
1 polymer ?
#
loop_
_entity_poly.entity_id
_entity_poly.type
_entity_poly.pdbx_seq_one_letter_code
_entity_poly.pdbx_strand_id
1 'polypeptide(L)'
;MADFASEYEILPISKNVKKPKTPIQRLQTLNFAIKKRCNRKAIIRYPYFNRETDKENYFENLLSLYLPIRSRDDLKKPYELFYQIGEVFDARLQCNRKVKDIVYENQRKYEINAKDTGEVESLFNELSLNLKDNDWAEIVANKEKHNTWSREIEQEDNPDFNMIHKTKNKNSF
;
A
#
# COMPACT_ATOMS: atom_id res chain seq x y z
N MET A 1 -12.16 5.62 -2.29
CA MET A 1 -11.58 4.30 -1.94
C MET A 1 -10.08 4.38 -1.59
N ALA A 2 -9.28 5.21 -2.29
CA ALA A 2 -7.84 5.34 -2.03
C ALA A 2 -7.46 5.67 -0.57
N ASP A 3 -8.13 6.63 0.08
CA ASP A 3 -7.92 6.93 1.51
C ASP A 3 -8.13 5.70 2.40
N PHE A 4 -9.22 4.97 2.16
CA PHE A 4 -9.53 3.77 2.94
C PHE A 4 -8.47 2.68 2.73
N ALA A 5 -8.06 2.41 1.49
CA ALA A 5 -7.01 1.43 1.19
C ALA A 5 -5.65 1.85 1.75
N SER A 6 -5.37 3.15 1.79
CA SER A 6 -4.13 3.73 2.31
C SER A 6 -4.04 3.61 3.84
N GLU A 7 -5.14 3.90 4.53
CA GLU A 7 -5.19 3.99 5.99
C GLU A 7 -5.63 2.71 6.69
N TYR A 8 -6.32 1.81 6.01
CA TYR A 8 -6.89 0.62 6.61
C TYR A 8 -6.36 -0.68 5.97
N GLU A 9 -6.37 -1.75 6.74
CA GLU A 9 -5.97 -3.10 6.33
C GLU A 9 -7.14 -4.05 6.58
N ILE A 10 -7.53 -4.82 5.56
CA ILE A 10 -8.52 -5.88 5.67
C ILE A 10 -7.83 -7.13 6.21
N LEU A 11 -8.40 -7.73 7.25
CA LEU A 11 -7.90 -8.91 7.92
C LEU A 11 -8.91 -10.06 7.79
N PRO A 12 -8.43 -11.30 7.59
CA PRO A 12 -9.28 -12.47 7.75
C PRO A 12 -9.69 -12.64 9.22
N ILE A 13 -10.93 -13.08 9.46
CA ILE A 13 -11.51 -13.23 10.81
C ILE A 13 -10.70 -14.19 11.69
N SER A 14 -10.06 -15.20 11.09
CA SER A 14 -9.23 -16.19 11.80
C SER A 14 -8.00 -15.59 12.45
N LYS A 15 -7.58 -14.38 12.04
CA LYS A 15 -6.37 -13.73 12.54
C LYS A 15 -6.62 -13.06 13.88
N ASN A 16 -6.42 -13.82 14.96
CA ASN A 16 -6.42 -13.30 16.32
C ASN A 16 -5.07 -12.62 16.62
N VAL A 17 -5.02 -11.29 16.54
CA VAL A 17 -3.85 -10.51 16.93
C VAL A 17 -3.89 -10.31 18.45
N LYS A 18 -2.96 -10.95 19.17
CA LYS A 18 -2.79 -10.69 20.61
C LYS A 18 -2.22 -9.27 20.76
N LYS A 19 -2.99 -8.37 21.39
CA LYS A 19 -2.67 -6.95 21.61
C LYS A 19 -2.41 -6.15 20.33
N PRO A 20 -3.45 -5.82 19.54
CA PRO A 20 -3.28 -5.04 18.32
C PRO A 20 -2.90 -3.58 18.65
N LYS A 21 -1.97 -3.02 17.88
CA LYS A 21 -1.54 -1.60 18.01
C LYS A 21 -2.66 -0.60 17.71
N THR A 22 -3.65 -1.00 16.91
CA THR A 22 -4.85 -0.21 16.58
C THR A 22 -6.11 -1.06 16.79
N PRO A 23 -7.26 -0.44 17.09
CA PRO A 23 -8.52 -1.16 17.24
C PRO A 23 -8.84 -1.98 15.99
N ILE A 24 -9.31 -3.22 16.20
CA ILE A 24 -9.78 -4.10 15.13
C ILE A 24 -11.31 -4.11 15.18
N GLN A 25 -11.95 -3.72 14.08
CA GLN A 25 -13.40 -3.76 13.94
C GLN A 25 -13.82 -4.95 13.08
N ARG A 26 -14.67 -5.82 13.63
CA ARG A 26 -15.20 -6.99 12.91
C ARG A 26 -16.47 -6.61 12.17
N LEU A 27 -16.53 -6.90 10.88
CA LEU A 27 -17.73 -6.73 10.06
C LEU A 27 -18.42 -8.09 9.91
N GLN A 28 -19.29 -8.39 10.87
CA GLN A 28 -19.95 -9.70 11.00
C GLN A 28 -20.72 -10.12 9.74
N THR A 29 -21.29 -9.16 9.01
CA THR A 29 -22.06 -9.40 7.78
C THR A 29 -21.21 -9.81 6.58
N LEU A 30 -19.92 -9.46 6.57
CA LEU A 30 -19.05 -9.62 5.40
C LEU A 30 -17.88 -10.60 5.63
N ASN A 31 -17.84 -11.25 6.80
CA ASN A 31 -16.80 -12.22 7.17
C ASN A 31 -15.34 -11.71 7.09
N PHE A 32 -15.11 -10.40 7.28
CA PHE A 32 -13.77 -9.83 7.44
C PHE A 32 -13.69 -8.82 8.59
N ALA A 33 -12.47 -8.51 9.01
CA ALA A 33 -12.18 -7.47 9.99
C ALA A 33 -11.33 -6.35 9.37
N ILE A 34 -11.40 -5.15 9.93
CA ILE A 34 -10.63 -3.99 9.49
C ILE A 34 -9.82 -3.45 10.66
N LYS A 35 -8.60 -3.00 10.42
CA LYS A 35 -7.83 -2.19 11.36
C LYS A 35 -7.18 -1.00 10.66
N LYS A 36 -6.85 0.06 11.41
CA LYS A 36 -6.06 1.19 10.91
C LYS A 36 -4.58 0.80 10.83
N ARG A 37 -3.89 1.13 9.74
CA ARG A 37 -2.44 0.97 9.56
C ARG A 37 -1.70 1.97 10.45
N CYS A 38 -0.72 1.49 11.22
CA CYS A 38 -0.07 2.32 12.24
C CYS A 38 1.14 3.10 11.71
N ASN A 39 1.97 2.48 10.87
CA ASN A 39 3.31 3.02 10.58
C ASN A 39 3.56 3.35 9.11
N ARG A 40 2.77 2.83 8.16
CA ARG A 40 2.97 3.06 6.71
C ARG A 40 1.63 3.07 5.98
N LYS A 41 1.45 4.07 5.11
CA LYS A 41 0.39 4.08 4.10
C LYS A 41 0.57 2.88 3.16
N ALA A 42 -0.53 2.28 2.71
CA ALA A 42 -0.44 1.21 1.72
C ALA A 42 0.16 1.74 0.41
N ILE A 43 1.15 1.03 -0.13
CA ILE A 43 1.65 1.25 -1.49
C ILE A 43 0.76 0.40 -2.40
N ILE A 44 0.02 1.04 -3.30
CA ILE A 44 -0.76 0.31 -4.30
C ILE A 44 0.10 0.21 -5.56
N ARG A 45 0.34 -1.02 -6.01
CA ARG A 45 1.12 -1.31 -7.22
C ARG A 45 0.14 -1.55 -8.36
N TYR A 46 0.22 -0.75 -9.41
CA TYR A 46 -0.49 -0.98 -10.66
C TYR A 46 0.51 -1.26 -11.79
N PRO A 47 0.10 -1.98 -12.84
CA PRO A 47 0.93 -2.18 -14.02
C PRO A 47 1.35 -0.84 -14.62
N TYR A 48 2.62 -0.75 -15.04
CA TYR A 48 3.11 0.43 -15.75
C TYR A 48 2.65 0.39 -17.21
N PHE A 49 2.11 1.51 -17.69
CA PHE A 49 1.77 1.71 -19.09
C PHE A 49 2.50 2.95 -19.59
N ASN A 50 3.06 2.88 -20.78
CA ASN A 50 3.75 4.02 -21.37
C ASN A 50 2.71 4.93 -22.03
N ARG A 51 2.74 6.22 -21.66
CA ARG A 51 1.79 7.23 -22.16
C ARG A 51 1.83 7.44 -23.68
N GLU A 52 2.95 7.19 -24.34
CA GLU A 52 3.09 7.40 -25.79
C GLU A 52 2.66 6.17 -26.59
N THR A 53 3.07 4.98 -26.13
CA THR A 53 2.81 3.72 -26.85
C THR A 53 1.49 3.06 -26.45
N ASP A 54 0.98 3.30 -25.24
CA ASP A 54 -0.23 2.68 -24.71
C ASP A 54 -1.10 3.69 -23.93
N LYS A 55 -1.62 4.67 -24.67
CA LYS A 55 -2.37 5.83 -24.12
C LYS A 55 -3.60 5.42 -23.31
N GLU A 56 -4.45 4.56 -23.86
CA GLU A 56 -5.73 4.25 -23.23
C GLU A 56 -5.54 3.46 -21.93
N ASN A 57 -4.62 2.49 -21.89
CA ASN A 57 -4.33 1.77 -20.65
C ASN A 57 -3.62 2.67 -19.62
N TYR A 58 -2.77 3.60 -20.07
CA TYR A 58 -2.18 4.62 -19.21
C TYR A 58 -3.26 5.46 -18.51
N PHE A 59 -4.21 6.01 -19.27
CA PHE A 59 -5.27 6.84 -18.69
C PHE A 59 -6.29 6.02 -17.88
N GLU A 60 -6.60 4.78 -18.30
CA GLU A 60 -7.41 3.86 -17.49
C GLU A 60 -6.79 3.66 -16.10
N ASN A 61 -5.49 3.39 -16.07
CA ASN A 61 -4.76 3.15 -14.84
C ASN A 61 -4.70 4.42 -13.97
N LEU A 62 -4.35 5.56 -14.57
CA LEU A 62 -4.29 6.85 -13.88
C LEU A 62 -5.63 7.19 -13.21
N LEU A 63 -6.75 7.01 -13.93
CA LEU A 63 -8.09 7.26 -13.41
C LEU A 63 -8.46 6.25 -12.32
N SER A 64 -8.16 4.97 -12.52
CA SER A 64 -8.43 3.92 -11.53
C SER A 64 -7.72 4.15 -10.19
N LEU A 65 -6.53 4.76 -10.24
CA LEU A 65 -5.72 5.08 -9.07
C LEU A 65 -6.22 6.30 -8.31
N TYR A 66 -6.49 7.38 -9.05
CA TYR A 66 -6.60 8.72 -8.47
C TYR A 66 -7.98 9.35 -8.59
N LEU A 67 -8.90 8.80 -9.37
CA LEU A 67 -10.29 9.23 -9.38
C LEU A 67 -11.08 8.44 -8.31
N PRO A 68 -11.83 9.11 -7.41
CA PRO A 68 -12.63 8.43 -6.40
C PRO A 68 -13.91 7.85 -7.01
N ILE A 69 -13.76 6.70 -7.68
CA ILE A 69 -14.86 5.92 -8.27
C ILE A 69 -15.41 4.88 -7.27
N ARG A 70 -16.68 4.48 -7.45
CA ARG A 70 -17.31 3.39 -6.71
C ARG A 70 -17.35 2.09 -7.51
N SER A 71 -17.55 2.20 -8.83
CA SER A 71 -17.50 1.10 -9.80
C SER A 71 -16.56 1.43 -10.94
N ARG A 72 -16.06 0.41 -11.64
CA ARG A 72 -15.39 0.61 -12.94
C ARG A 72 -16.31 1.22 -13.99
N ASP A 73 -17.62 1.03 -13.85
CA ASP A 73 -18.62 1.61 -14.75
C ASP A 73 -18.67 3.15 -14.68
N ASP A 74 -18.11 3.74 -13.62
CA ASP A 74 -17.97 5.19 -13.48
C ASP A 74 -16.89 5.76 -14.43
N LEU A 75 -16.00 4.91 -14.96
CA LEU A 75 -14.97 5.30 -15.91
C LEU A 75 -15.50 5.24 -17.34
N LYS A 76 -15.47 6.37 -18.03
CA LYS A 76 -15.96 6.48 -19.41
C LYS A 76 -14.83 6.37 -20.40
N LYS A 77 -15.02 5.54 -21.43
CA LYS A 77 -14.15 5.51 -22.61
C LYS A 77 -14.58 6.57 -23.64
N PRO A 78 -13.65 7.17 -24.40
CA PRO A 78 -12.19 7.01 -24.32
C PRO A 78 -11.62 7.62 -23.03
N TYR A 79 -10.70 6.91 -22.37
CA TYR A 79 -10.21 7.31 -21.05
C TYR A 79 -9.35 8.58 -21.10
N GLU A 80 -8.59 8.78 -22.18
CA GLU A 80 -7.84 10.03 -22.39
C GLU A 80 -8.78 11.24 -22.44
N LEU A 81 -9.86 11.13 -23.22
CA LEU A 81 -10.83 12.21 -23.37
C LEU A 81 -11.57 12.46 -22.07
N PHE A 82 -11.99 11.40 -21.37
CA PHE A 82 -12.63 11.53 -20.07
C PHE A 82 -11.72 12.18 -19.02
N TYR A 83 -10.42 11.88 -19.03
CA TYR A 83 -9.46 12.58 -18.19
C TYR A 83 -9.35 14.08 -18.52
N GLN A 84 -9.32 14.44 -19.81
CA GLN A 84 -9.09 15.82 -20.25
C GLN A 84 -10.30 16.74 -20.06
N ILE A 85 -11.50 16.28 -20.39
CA ILE A 85 -12.72 17.11 -20.41
C ILE A 85 -13.82 16.64 -19.46
N GLY A 86 -13.65 15.46 -18.84
CA GLY A 86 -14.67 14.89 -17.97
C GLY A 86 -14.87 15.69 -16.70
N GLU A 87 -16.11 15.70 -16.22
CA GLU A 87 -16.50 16.25 -14.93
C GLU A 87 -17.24 15.20 -14.12
N VAL A 88 -17.03 15.21 -12.81
CA VAL A 88 -17.70 14.34 -11.84
C VAL A 88 -18.26 15.19 -10.72
N PHE A 89 -19.46 14.85 -10.27
CA PHE A 89 -20.10 15.52 -9.15
C PHE A 89 -19.42 15.15 -7.83
N ASP A 90 -18.87 16.15 -7.15
CA ASP A 90 -18.31 15.98 -5.81
C ASP A 90 -19.41 16.19 -4.76
N ALA A 91 -19.89 15.10 -4.18
CA ALA A 91 -20.92 15.14 -3.14
C ALA A 91 -20.50 15.90 -1.87
N ARG A 92 -19.20 16.09 -1.61
CA ARG A 92 -18.71 16.85 -0.44
C ARG A 92 -18.81 18.35 -0.68
N LEU A 93 -18.50 18.77 -1.90
CA LEU A 93 -18.47 20.19 -2.31
C LEU A 93 -19.77 20.63 -2.99
N GLN A 94 -20.69 19.69 -3.26
CA GLN A 94 -21.97 19.93 -3.93
C GLN A 94 -21.81 20.62 -5.29
N CYS A 95 -20.74 20.31 -6.02
CA CYS A 95 -20.43 20.90 -7.32
C CYS A 95 -19.76 19.89 -8.27
N ASN A 96 -19.84 20.17 -9.57
CA ASN A 96 -19.06 19.43 -10.55
C ASN A 96 -17.59 19.86 -10.48
N ARG A 97 -16.69 18.89 -10.53
CA ARG A 97 -15.25 19.10 -10.60
C ARG A 97 -14.68 18.39 -11.80
N LYS A 98 -13.67 19.00 -12.40
CA LYS A 98 -12.92 18.37 -13.50
C LYS A 98 -12.19 17.14 -12.99
N VAL A 99 -12.29 16.06 -13.75
CA VAL A 99 -11.60 14.79 -13.49
C VAL A 99 -10.10 15.02 -13.32
N LYS A 100 -9.52 15.82 -14.23
CA LYS A 100 -8.10 16.18 -14.21
C LYS A 100 -7.63 16.79 -12.88
N ASP A 101 -8.41 17.71 -12.32
CA ASP A 101 -8.04 18.43 -11.09
C ASP A 101 -8.08 17.47 -9.89
N ILE A 102 -9.12 16.63 -9.81
CA ILE A 102 -9.25 15.62 -8.75
C ILE A 102 -8.08 14.62 -8.81
N VAL A 103 -7.77 14.13 -10.02
CA VAL A 103 -6.67 13.18 -10.23
C VAL A 103 -5.34 13.79 -9.83
N TYR A 104 -5.07 15.04 -10.24
CA TYR A 104 -3.83 15.74 -9.89
C TYR A 104 -3.67 15.96 -8.38
N GLU A 105 -4.73 16.39 -7.69
CA GLU A 105 -4.74 16.57 -6.23
C GLU A 105 -4.47 15.26 -5.50
N ASN A 106 -5.16 14.18 -5.91
CA ASN A 106 -4.98 12.86 -5.31
C ASN A 106 -3.60 12.29 -5.61
N GLN A 107 -3.11 12.44 -6.83
CA GLN A 107 -1.76 12.02 -7.20
C GLN A 107 -0.73 12.67 -6.28
N ARG A 108 -0.75 14.01 -6.14
CA ARG A 108 0.14 14.72 -5.21
C ARG A 108 0.01 14.27 -3.75
N LYS A 109 -1.20 13.91 -3.31
CA LYS A 109 -1.47 13.45 -1.93
C LYS A 109 -0.89 12.07 -1.64
N TYR A 110 -0.89 11.17 -2.63
CA TYR A 110 -0.46 9.77 -2.45
C TYR A 110 0.97 9.51 -2.92
N GLU A 111 1.48 10.29 -3.87
CA GLU A 111 2.85 10.23 -4.42
C GLU A 111 3.85 11.13 -3.67
N ILE A 112 3.58 11.49 -2.40
CA ILE A 112 4.48 12.37 -1.61
C ILE A 112 5.91 11.81 -1.54
N ASN A 113 6.06 10.48 -1.57
CA ASN A 113 7.35 9.79 -1.56
C ASN A 113 7.77 9.31 -2.95
N ALA A 114 7.14 9.78 -4.04
CA ALA A 114 7.45 9.30 -5.38
C ALA A 114 8.90 9.62 -5.81
N LYS A 115 9.50 10.66 -5.22
CA LYS A 115 10.91 10.98 -5.38
C LYS A 115 11.83 9.86 -4.86
N ASP A 116 11.47 9.24 -3.73
CA ASP A 116 12.21 8.09 -3.18
C ASP A 116 12.08 6.86 -4.10
N THR A 117 10.95 6.72 -4.80
CA THR A 117 10.78 5.64 -5.78
C THR A 117 11.54 5.87 -7.08
N GLY A 118 11.83 7.11 -7.50
CA GLY A 118 12.59 7.37 -8.73
C GLY A 118 14.04 6.89 -8.64
N GLU A 119 14.68 7.09 -7.49
CA GLU A 119 16.02 6.52 -7.21
C GLU A 119 15.96 5.00 -7.12
N VAL A 120 14.93 4.44 -6.47
CA VAL A 120 14.69 2.99 -6.42
C VAL A 120 14.37 2.40 -7.79
N GLU A 121 13.71 3.15 -8.68
CA GLU A 121 13.34 2.74 -10.03
C GLU A 121 14.55 2.80 -10.96
N SER A 122 15.37 3.86 -10.86
CA SER A 122 16.66 3.92 -11.55
C SER A 122 17.58 2.79 -11.10
N LEU A 123 17.67 2.56 -9.79
CA LEU A 123 18.43 1.45 -9.20
C LEU A 123 17.87 0.09 -9.64
N PHE A 124 16.55 -0.08 -9.65
CA PHE A 124 15.89 -1.31 -10.11
C PHE A 124 16.15 -1.56 -11.59
N ASN A 125 16.07 -0.53 -12.43
CA ASN A 125 16.35 -0.66 -13.86
C ASN A 125 17.82 -1.02 -14.10
N GLU A 126 18.76 -0.33 -13.43
CA GLU A 126 20.19 -0.64 -13.47
C GLU A 126 20.48 -2.08 -12.99
N LEU A 127 19.85 -2.50 -11.88
CA LEU A 127 19.97 -3.85 -11.35
C LEU A 127 19.33 -4.89 -12.28
N SER A 128 18.15 -4.63 -12.84
CA SER A 128 17.42 -5.56 -13.70
C SER A 128 18.12 -5.83 -15.02
N LEU A 129 18.92 -4.89 -15.51
CA LEU A 129 19.71 -5.04 -16.73
C LEU A 129 21.00 -5.84 -16.49
N ASN A 130 21.48 -5.89 -15.24
CA ASN A 130 22.80 -6.43 -14.90
C ASN A 130 22.78 -7.69 -14.00
N LEU A 131 21.67 -7.97 -13.31
CA LEU A 131 21.52 -9.13 -12.43
C LEU A 131 21.17 -10.40 -13.23
N LYS A 132 21.78 -11.52 -12.85
CA LYS A 132 21.36 -12.86 -13.27
C LYS A 132 20.27 -13.35 -12.30
N ASP A 133 19.45 -14.33 -12.72
CA ASP A 133 18.32 -14.83 -11.93
C ASP A 133 18.67 -15.26 -10.49
N ASN A 134 19.91 -15.71 -10.24
CA ASN A 134 20.37 -16.13 -8.90
C ASN A 134 20.64 -14.96 -7.94
N ASP A 135 20.90 -13.76 -8.44
CA ASP A 135 21.28 -12.62 -7.61
C ASP A 135 20.06 -12.07 -6.83
N TRP A 136 18.84 -12.28 -7.36
CA TRP A 136 17.59 -11.98 -6.66
C TRP A 136 17.42 -12.81 -5.38
N ALA A 137 17.79 -14.09 -5.43
CA ALA A 137 17.69 -14.98 -4.26
C ALA A 137 18.64 -14.52 -3.14
N GLU A 138 19.84 -14.05 -3.50
CA GLU A 138 20.82 -13.55 -2.54
C GLU A 138 20.40 -12.21 -1.92
N ILE A 139 19.88 -11.27 -2.72
CA ILE A 139 19.36 -9.99 -2.22
C ILE A 139 18.21 -10.21 -1.22
N VAL A 140 17.29 -11.13 -1.54
CA VAL A 140 16.16 -11.47 -0.65
C VAL A 140 16.68 -12.11 0.64
N ALA A 141 17.59 -13.09 0.55
CA ALA A 141 18.15 -13.76 1.72
C ALA A 141 18.90 -12.79 2.67
N ASN A 142 19.67 -11.86 2.12
CA ASN A 142 20.41 -10.87 2.91
C ASN A 142 19.46 -9.85 3.58
N LYS A 143 18.40 -9.43 2.88
CA LYS A 143 17.36 -8.58 3.46
C LYS A 143 16.57 -9.28 4.57
N GLU A 144 16.27 -10.57 4.42
CA GLU A 144 15.61 -11.37 5.46
C GLU A 144 16.46 -11.46 6.71
N LYS A 145 17.78 -11.72 6.58
CA LYS A 145 18.73 -11.72 7.70
C LYS A 145 18.72 -10.39 8.47
N HIS A 146 18.75 -9.26 7.76
CA HIS A 146 18.69 -7.93 8.39
C HIS A 146 17.37 -7.70 9.15
N ASN A 147 16.24 -8.16 8.60
CA ASN A 147 14.94 -8.04 9.27
C ASN A 147 14.83 -8.92 10.52
N THR A 148 15.42 -10.12 10.54
CA THR A 148 15.53 -10.93 11.77
C THR A 148 16.36 -10.22 12.81
N TRP A 149 17.52 -9.67 12.43
CA TRP A 149 18.41 -8.96 13.35
C TRP A 149 17.73 -7.72 13.96
N SER A 150 16.98 -6.96 13.15
CA SER A 150 16.21 -5.80 13.64
C SER A 150 15.09 -6.21 14.61
N ARG A 151 14.43 -7.37 14.39
CA ARG A 151 13.42 -7.91 15.30
C ARG A 151 13.99 -8.45 16.59
N GLU A 152 15.22 -8.97 16.56
CA GLU A 152 15.94 -9.46 17.75
C GLU A 152 16.32 -8.29 18.66
N ILE A 153 16.83 -7.19 18.09
CA ILE A 153 17.13 -5.95 18.83
C ILE A 153 15.85 -5.35 19.45
N GLU A 154 14.75 -5.29 18.71
CA GLU A 154 13.45 -4.82 19.25
C GLU A 154 12.88 -5.72 20.38
N GLN A 155 13.32 -6.98 20.47
CA GLN A 155 12.94 -7.90 21.55
C GLN A 155 13.84 -7.77 22.78
N GLU A 156 15.13 -7.47 22.60
CA GLU A 156 16.08 -7.22 23.70
C GLU A 156 15.78 -5.91 24.45
N ASP A 157 15.33 -4.88 23.75
CA ASP A 157 14.98 -3.56 24.32
C ASP A 157 13.60 -3.50 25.00
N ASN A 158 12.85 -4.62 25.05
CA ASN A 158 11.56 -4.73 25.73
C ASN A 158 11.68 -5.55 27.04
N PRO A 159 11.87 -4.92 28.21
CA PRO A 159 12.21 -5.62 29.46
C PRO A 159 11.11 -6.55 29.97
N ASP A 160 9.86 -6.38 29.53
CA ASP A 160 8.73 -7.24 29.91
C ASP A 160 8.73 -8.62 29.24
N PHE A 161 9.40 -8.78 28.08
CA PHE A 161 9.52 -10.09 27.42
C PHE A 161 10.57 -10.99 28.11
N ASN A 162 11.64 -10.40 28.66
CA ASN A 162 12.71 -11.14 29.35
C ASN A 162 12.31 -11.70 30.73
N MET A 163 11.21 -11.20 31.33
CA MET A 163 10.68 -11.69 32.61
C MET A 163 9.88 -13.00 32.48
N ILE A 164 9.24 -13.24 31.34
CA ILE A 164 8.40 -14.43 31.10
C ILE A 164 9.25 -15.68 30.85
N HIS A 165 10.45 -15.52 30.28
CA HIS A 165 11.36 -16.65 30.05
C HIS A 165 12.19 -17.03 31.29
N LYS A 166 12.42 -16.11 32.23
CA LYS A 166 13.14 -16.42 33.49
C LYS A 166 12.29 -17.17 34.53
N THR A 167 10.96 -17.07 34.46
CA THR A 167 10.06 -17.74 35.42
C THR A 167 9.78 -19.20 35.08
N LYS A 168 9.96 -19.62 33.82
CA LYS A 168 9.75 -21.03 33.42
C LYS A 168 10.88 -21.99 33.79
N ASN A 169 12.05 -21.49 34.21
CA ASN A 169 13.21 -22.33 34.54
C ASN A 169 13.43 -22.55 36.04
N LYS A 170 12.49 -22.15 36.91
CA LYS A 170 12.63 -22.31 38.38
C LYS A 170 11.76 -23.40 39.02
N ASN A 171 10.92 -24.10 38.25
CA ASN A 171 10.11 -25.21 38.76
C ASN A 171 10.43 -26.50 38.00
N SER A 172 11.57 -27.11 38.31
CA SER A 172 11.74 -28.55 38.20
C SER A 172 12.46 -28.99 39.47
N PHE A 173 11.70 -29.57 40.40
CA PHE A 173 12.23 -30.44 41.45
C PHE A 173 12.56 -31.80 40.85
#